data_AF-A0A9E5TCM7-F1
#
_entry.id   AF-A0A9E5TCM7-F1
#
_cell.length_a   1.000
_cell.length_b   1.000
_cell.length_c   1.000
_cell.angle_alpha   90.00
_cell.angle_beta   90.00
_cell.angle_gamma   90.00
#
_symmetry.space_group_name_H-M   'P 1'
#
loop_
_entity.id
_entity.type
_entity.pdbx_description
1 polymer ?
#
loop_
_entity_poly.entity_id
_entity_poly.type
_entity_poly.pdbx_seq_one_letter_code
_entity_poly.pdbx_strand_id
1 'polypeptide(L)' 'MLGEDKILTLAEQALRATEADQAEVVIWSKQSALTRFAESVIHQNMARANAKVILRAVVGKQVGCAVTNRLDLEG' A
#
# COMPACT_ATOMS: atom_id res chain seq x y z
N MET A 1 -0.71 3.33 -12.25
CA MET A 1 -0.14 3.55 -10.89
C MET A 1 -1.12 4.42 -10.10
N LEU A 2 -1.13 4.38 -8.76
CA LEU A 2 -1.88 5.39 -7.98
C LEU A 2 -1.31 6.78 -8.28
N GLY A 3 -2.19 7.75 -8.52
CA GLY A 3 -1.78 9.14 -8.73
C GLY A 3 -1.31 9.80 -7.43
N GLU A 4 -0.45 10.80 -7.55
CA GLU A 4 0.17 11.50 -6.41
C GLU A 4 -0.87 12.08 -5.45
N ASP A 5 -1.85 12.83 -5.95
CA ASP A 5 -2.93 13.43 -5.14
C ASP A 5 -3.66 12.37 -4.30
N LYS A 6 -3.89 11.19 -4.87
CA LYS A 6 -4.57 10.09 -4.18
C LYS A 6 -3.69 9.46 -3.12
N ILE A 7 -2.38 9.36 -3.36
CA ILE A 7 -1.41 8.87 -2.37
C ILE A 7 -1.31 9.83 -1.19
N LEU A 8 -1.18 11.14 -1.46
CA LEU A 8 -1.11 12.18 -0.43
C LEU A 8 -2.39 12.22 0.41
N THR A 9 -3.56 12.19 -0.25
CA THR A 9 -4.86 12.14 0.44
C THR A 9 -4.97 10.92 1.36
N LEU A 10 -4.58 9.74 0.88
CA LEU A 10 -4.63 8.51 1.68
C LEU A 10 -3.66 8.56 2.87
N ALA A 11 -2.46 9.11 2.66
CA ALA A 11 -1.47 9.28 3.73
C ALA A 11 -2.00 10.23 4.81
N GLU A 12 -2.58 11.37 4.43
CA GLU A 12 -3.18 12.32 5.36
C GLU A 12 -4.34 11.70 6.15
N GLN A 13 -5.21 10.93 5.49
CA GLN A 13 -6.31 10.24 6.16
C GLN A 13 -5.81 9.21 7.19
N ALA A 14 -4.82 8.40 6.81
CA ALA A 14 -4.23 7.40 7.71
C ALA A 14 -3.50 8.05 8.90
N LEU A 15 -2.79 9.17 8.69
CA LEU A 15 -2.15 9.93 9.77
C LEU A 15 -3.18 10.55 10.72
N ARG A 16 -4.31 11.08 10.20
CA ARG A 16 -5.38 11.66 11.03
C ARG A 16 -6.16 10.63 11.84
N ALA A 17 -6.09 9.35 11.47
CA ALA A 17 -6.82 8.28 12.16
C ALA A 17 -6.13 7.78 13.44
N THR A 18 -4.91 8.21 13.73
CA THR A 18 -4.16 7.78 14.93
C THR A 18 -4.06 8.90 15.96
N GLU A 19 -4.14 8.53 17.24
CA GLU A 19 -3.91 9.43 18.39
C GLU A 19 -2.47 9.29 18.95
N ALA A 20 -1.56 8.67 18.20
CA ALA A 20 -0.20 8.42 18.63
C ALA A 20 0.66 9.69 18.66
N ASP A 21 1.67 9.71 19.54
CA ASP A 21 2.60 10.84 19.69
C ASP A 21 3.38 11.12 18.40
N GLN A 22 3.74 10.05 17.69
CA GLN A 22 4.36 10.11 16.37
C GLN A 22 3.78 9.02 15.49
N ALA A 23 3.61 9.36 14.21
CA ALA A 23 3.16 8.40 13.21
C ALA A 23 3.85 8.61 11.87
N GLU A 24 4.02 7.51 11.15
CA GLU A 24 4.57 7.47 9.80
C GLU A 24 3.66 6.60 8.94
N VAL A 25 3.30 7.12 7.77
CA VAL A 25 2.56 6.37 6.75
C VAL A 25 3.44 6.23 5.52
N VAL A 26 3.63 4.99 5.09
CA VAL A 26 4.37 4.65 3.89
C VAL A 26 3.43 3.93 2.92
N ILE A 27 3.25 4.51 1.73
CA ILE A 27 2.38 3.95 0.69
C ILE A 27 3.25 3.51 -0.49
N TRP A 28 3.08 2.26 -0.92
CA TRP A 28 3.74 1.68 -2.08
C TRP A 28 2.71 1.28 -3.12
N SER A 29 2.81 1.79 -4.34
CA SER A 29 2.02 1.32 -5.49
C SER A 29 2.92 0.60 -6.48
N LYS A 30 2.50 -0.58 -6.94
CA LYS A 30 3.24 -1.38 -7.92
C LYS A 30 2.30 -1.89 -9.01
N GLN A 31 2.76 -1.80 -10.25
CA GLN A 31 2.22 -2.57 -11.36
C GLN A 31 3.25 -3.61 -11.77
N SER A 32 2.80 -4.83 -12.02
CA SER A 32 3.63 -5.94 -12.47
C SER A 32 2.91 -6.70 -13.56
N ALA A 33 3.62 -7.12 -14.59
CA ALA A 33 3.11 -8.01 -15.62
C ALA A 33 4.01 -9.24 -15.74
N LEU A 34 3.40 -10.38 -16.03
CA LEU A 34 4.08 -11.65 -16.24
C LEU A 34 3.48 -12.35 -17.46
N THR A 35 4.32 -12.59 -18.47
CA THR A 35 4.00 -13.46 -19.59
C THR A 35 4.87 -14.72 -19.48
N ARG A 36 4.24 -15.89 -19.40
CA ARG A 36 4.93 -17.18 -19.46
C ARG A 36 4.77 -17.77 -20.86
N PHE A 37 5.90 -18.01 -21.52
CA PHE A 37 5.97 -18.67 -22.81
C PHE A 37 6.59 -20.05 -22.65
N ALA A 38 5.93 -21.07 -23.18
CA ALA A 38 6.39 -22.44 -23.23
C ALA A 38 5.82 -23.09 -24.50
N GLU A 39 6.49 -24.11 -25.06
CA GLU A 39 6.02 -24.85 -26.24
C GLU A 39 5.60 -23.95 -27.43
N SER A 40 6.30 -22.83 -27.63
CA SER A 40 5.98 -21.86 -28.67
C SER A 40 4.62 -21.14 -28.54
N VAL A 41 3.96 -21.20 -27.36
CA VAL A 41 2.65 -20.59 -27.07
C VAL A 41 2.66 -19.80 -25.75
N ILE A 42 1.85 -18.73 -25.68
CA ILE A 42 1.61 -17.98 -24.44
C ILE A 42 0.73 -18.82 -23.52
N HIS A 43 1.30 -19.32 -22.43
CA HIS A 43 0.62 -20.13 -21.44
C HIS A 43 -0.07 -19.29 -20.36
N GLN A 44 0.53 -18.14 -20.02
CA GLN A 44 -0.02 -17.20 -19.05
C GLN A 44 0.32 -15.78 -19.49
N ASN A 45 -0.65 -14.88 -19.41
CA ASN A 45 -0.45 -13.44 -19.54
C ASN A 45 -1.26 -12.77 -18.43
N MET A 46 -0.56 -12.19 -17.45
CA MET A 46 -1.18 -11.56 -16.29
C MET A 46 -0.60 -10.17 -16.07
N ALA A 47 -1.48 -9.21 -15.85
CA ALA A 47 -1.13 -7.90 -15.31
C ALA A 47 -1.77 -7.74 -13.93
N ARG A 48 -1.02 -7.22 -12.97
CA ARG A 48 -1.48 -6.95 -11.61
C ARG A 48 -1.08 -5.57 -11.18
N ALA A 49 -2.05 -4.81 -10.67
CA ALA A 49 -1.80 -3.63 -9.87
C ALA A 49 -2.03 -3.97 -8.40
N ASN A 50 -1.17 -3.50 -7.52
CA ASN A 50 -1.36 -3.62 -6.08
C ASN A 50 -0.83 -2.36 -5.39
N ALA A 51 -1.39 -2.05 -4.23
CA ALA A 51 -0.87 -1.02 -3.36
C ALA A 51 -0.76 -1.57 -1.94
N LYS A 52 0.14 -1.02 -1.14
CA LYS A 52 0.27 -1.31 0.28
C LYS A 52 0.34 0.00 1.05
N VAL A 53 -0.35 0.04 2.18
CA VAL A 53 -0.24 1.10 3.18
C VAL A 53 0.39 0.47 4.41
N ILE A 54 1.43 1.11 4.93
CA ILE A 54 2.12 0.73 6.15
C ILE A 54 1.97 1.91 7.09
N LEU A 55 1.32 1.72 8.23
CA LEU A 55 1.20 2.71 9.30
C LEU A 55 2.07 2.25 10.46
N ARG A 56 2.99 3.11 10.89
CA ARG A 56 3.77 2.93 12.12
C ARG A 56 3.39 4.04 13.09
N ALA A 57 3.08 3.68 14.32
CA ALA A 57 2.64 4.59 15.36
C ALA A 57 3.49 4.38 16.63
N VAL A 58 3.81 5.48 17.32
CA VAL A 58 4.60 5.49 18.55
C VAL A 58 3.81 6.15 19.67
N VAL A 59 3.62 5.45 20.78
CA VAL A 59 2.97 5.96 22.00
C VAL A 59 3.96 5.81 23.15
N GLY A 60 4.49 6.93 23.65
CA GLY A 60 5.60 6.99 24.58
C GLY A 60 6.86 6.32 24.02
N LYS A 61 7.13 5.09 24.49
CA LYS A 61 8.25 4.25 24.02
C LYS A 61 7.80 2.99 23.27
N GLN A 62 6.49 2.79 23.12
CA GLN A 62 5.92 1.62 22.46
C GLN A 62 5.70 1.92 20.98
N VAL A 63 6.00 0.96 20.12
CA VAL A 63 5.86 1.08 18.66
C VAL A 63 4.92 0.00 18.15
N GLY A 64 3.90 0.40 17.39
CA GLY A 64 2.98 -0.48 16.68
C GLY A 64 3.12 -0.31 15.16
N CYS A 65 2.88 -1.38 14.40
CA CYS A 65 2.87 -1.33 12.94
C CYS A 65 1.73 -2.17 12.37
N ALA A 66 1.00 -1.61 11.41
CA ALA A 66 -0.07 -2.27 10.67
C ALA A 66 0.18 -2.14 9.16
N VAL A 67 -0.22 -3.16 8.39
CA VAL A 67 -0.04 -3.20 6.94
C VAL A 67 -1.32 -3.71 6.29
N THR A 68 -1.79 -3.01 5.26
CA THR A 68 -2.97 -3.39 4.46
C THR A 68 -2.72 -3.15 2.97
N ASN A 69 -3.48 -3.82 2.11
CA ASN A 69 -3.58 -3.53 0.68
C ASN A 69 -4.98 -3.07 0.25
N ARG A 70 -5.88 -2.86 1.20
CA ARG A 70 -7.12 -2.13 1.02
C ARG A 70 -6.84 -0.63 1.26
N LEU A 71 -7.56 0.21 0.52
CA LEU A 71 -7.30 1.66 0.43
C LEU A 71 -8.57 2.46 0.79
N ASP A 72 -9.55 1.80 1.41
CA ASP A 72 -10.75 2.41 1.94
C ASP A 72 -10.54 2.75 3.43
N LEU A 73 -11.48 3.48 4.03
CA LEU A 73 -11.36 3.93 5.42
C LEU A 73 -11.50 2.80 6.45
N GLU A 74 -11.98 1.62 6.05
CA GLU A 74 -12.10 0.47 6.94
C GLU A 74 -10.80 -0.33 7.05
N GLY A 75 -9.79 0.02 6.25
CA GLY A 75 -8.49 -0.60 6.25
C GLY A 75 -8.32 -1.63 5.17
#